data_AF-A0A963TWA5-F1
#
_entry.id   AF-A0A963TWA5-F1
#
_cell.length_a   1.000
_cell.length_b   1.000
_cell.length_c   1.000
_cell.angle_alpha   90.00
_cell.angle_beta   90.00
_cell.angle_gamma   90.00
#
_symmetry.space_group_name_H-M   'P 1'
#
loop_
_entity.id
_entity.type
_entity.pdbx_description
1 polymer ?
#
loop_
_entity_poly.entity_id
_entity_poly.type
_entity_poly.pdbx_seq_one_letter_code
_entity_poly.pdbx_strand_id
1 'polypeptide(L)'
;LWAFTRTAAQALGPRIRVNAIGPGPTLIGARQSEAHFAAQRASTLLNRGADPSDITAALGYLLDARAVTGQLICVDGGQHLAWQTPDILGVD
;
A
#
# COMPACT_ATOMS: atom_id res chain seq x y z
N LEU A 1 -1.70 5.48 -10.57
CA LEU A 1 -2.98 5.58 -9.82
C LEU A 1 -3.12 6.85 -9.00
N TRP A 2 -2.10 7.28 -8.24
CA TRP A 2 -2.17 8.51 -7.42
C TRP A 2 -2.71 9.73 -8.20
N ALA A 3 -2.18 9.98 -9.40
CA ALA A 3 -2.62 11.11 -10.22
C ALA A 3 -4.13 11.13 -10.44
N PHE A 4 -4.73 9.98 -10.79
CA PHE A 4 -6.17 9.84 -10.98
C PHE A 4 -6.95 10.06 -9.67
N THR A 5 -6.49 9.51 -8.54
CA THR A 5 -7.14 9.74 -7.23
C THR A 5 -7.28 11.22 -6.92
N ARG A 6 -6.23 12.01 -7.16
CA ARG A 6 -6.26 13.47 -6.92
C ARG A 6 -7.18 14.19 -7.90
N THR A 7 -7.07 13.91 -9.20
CA THR A 7 -7.88 14.62 -10.21
C THR A 7 -9.36 14.27 -10.09
N ALA A 8 -9.70 13.02 -9.75
CA ALA A 8 -11.07 12.60 -9.47
C ALA A 8 -11.61 13.24 -8.17
N ALA A 9 -10.79 13.32 -7.11
CA ALA A 9 -11.19 14.02 -5.88
C ALA A 9 -11.51 15.50 -6.13
N GLN A 10 -10.73 16.18 -6.98
CA GLN A 10 -10.97 17.56 -7.39
C GLN A 10 -12.26 17.69 -8.21
N ALA A 11 -12.49 16.78 -9.16
CA ALA A 11 -13.63 16.85 -10.07
C ALA A 11 -14.98 16.47 -9.42
N LEU A 12 -14.98 15.58 -8.43
CA LEU A 12 -16.21 15.03 -7.84
C LEU A 12 -16.58 15.63 -6.48
N GLY A 13 -15.66 16.37 -5.85
CA GLY A 13 -15.93 17.12 -4.63
C GLY A 13 -16.95 18.26 -4.85
N PRO A 14 -17.76 18.62 -3.83
CA PRO A 14 -17.81 18.07 -2.47
C PRO A 14 -18.70 16.82 -2.34
N ARG A 15 -19.39 16.41 -3.41
CA ARG A 15 -20.44 15.38 -3.34
C ARG A 15 -19.87 13.97 -3.15
N ILE A 16 -18.71 13.70 -3.74
CA ILE A 16 -18.01 12.42 -3.62
C ILE A 16 -16.55 12.68 -3.23
N ARG A 17 -16.06 11.94 -2.24
CA ARG A 17 -14.63 11.87 -1.88
C ARG A 17 -13.97 10.73 -2.64
N VAL A 18 -12.71 10.90 -3.02
CA VAL A 18 -11.94 9.87 -3.72
C VAL A 18 -10.62 9.68 -3.00
N ASN A 19 -10.32 8.46 -2.56
CA ASN A 19 -9.06 8.09 -1.93
C ASN A 19 -8.57 6.75 -2.52
N ALA A 20 -7.34 6.37 -2.22
CA ALA A 20 -6.75 5.12 -2.67
C ALA A 20 -6.09 4.37 -1.49
N ILE A 21 -6.06 3.04 -1.62
CA ILE A 21 -5.27 2.15 -0.78
C ILE A 21 -4.22 1.53 -1.71
N GLY A 22 -2.95 1.55 -1.30
CA GLY A 22 -1.84 0.90 -2.00
C GLY A 22 -1.42 -0.35 -1.23
N PRO A 23 -1.89 -1.56 -1.62
CA PRO A 23 -1.53 -2.79 -0.93
C PRO A 23 -0.10 -3.21 -1.23
N GLY A 24 0.58 -3.73 -0.22
CA GLY A 24 1.84 -4.48 -0.39
C GLY A 24 1.59 -5.97 -0.63
N PRO A 25 2.55 -6.85 -0.25
CA PRO A 25 2.43 -8.28 -0.44
C PRO A 25 1.31 -8.83 0.46
N THR A 26 0.11 -8.97 -0.12
CA THR A 26 -1.12 -9.29 0.62
C THR A 26 -1.60 -10.71 0.32
N LEU A 27 -1.61 -11.08 -0.96
CA LEU A 27 -1.96 -12.40 -1.44
C LEU A 27 -0.84 -12.91 -2.34
N ILE A 28 -0.59 -14.21 -2.29
CA ILE A 28 0.39 -14.85 -3.16
C ILE A 28 -0.06 -14.78 -4.61
N GLY A 29 0.85 -14.35 -5.49
CA GLY A 29 0.57 -14.34 -6.94
C GLY A 29 0.50 -15.75 -7.50
N ALA A 30 -0.32 -15.98 -8.53
CA ALA A 30 -0.53 -17.30 -9.14
C ALA A 30 0.76 -17.98 -9.66
N ARG A 31 1.81 -17.20 -9.93
CA ARG A 31 3.13 -17.69 -10.40
C ARG A 31 4.23 -17.56 -9.34
N GLN A 32 3.89 -17.18 -8.11
CA GLN A 32 4.84 -16.96 -7.03
C GLN A 32 4.90 -18.21 -6.14
N SER A 33 6.10 -18.68 -5.80
CA SER A 33 6.26 -19.74 -4.80
C SER A 33 6.01 -19.20 -3.38
N GLU A 34 5.60 -20.07 -2.47
CA GLU A 34 5.40 -19.70 -1.07
C GLU A 34 6.67 -19.14 -0.42
N ALA A 35 7.82 -19.75 -0.70
CA ALA A 35 9.11 -19.28 -0.19
C ALA A 35 9.44 -17.86 -0.68
N HIS A 36 9.18 -17.55 -1.96
CA HIS A 36 9.38 -16.22 -2.49
C HIS A 36 8.41 -15.21 -1.87
N PHE A 37 7.13 -15.57 -1.69
CA PHE A 37 6.16 -14.71 -1.03
C PHE A 37 6.53 -14.44 0.43
N ALA A 38 6.95 -15.47 1.18
CA ALA A 38 7.39 -15.33 2.55
C ALA A 38 8.62 -14.40 2.67
N ALA A 39 9.62 -14.59 1.80
CA ALA A 39 10.80 -13.71 1.74
C ALA A 39 10.41 -12.26 1.42
N GLN A 40 9.50 -12.05 0.47
CA GLN A 40 8.99 -10.71 0.12
C GLN A 40 8.26 -10.04 1.28
N ARG A 41 7.45 -10.78 2.04
CA ARG A 41 6.79 -10.25 3.24
C ARG A 41 7.81 -9.85 4.31
N ALA A 42 8.82 -10.69 4.52
CA ALA A 42 9.87 -10.45 5.51
C ALA A 42 10.78 -9.27 5.14
N SER A 43 10.94 -8.95 3.84
CA SER A 43 11.79 -7.84 3.39
C SER A 43 11.13 -6.46 3.49
N THR A 44 9.90 -6.36 3.99
CA THR A 44 9.23 -5.08 4.23
C THR A 44 9.78 -4.42 5.51
N LEU A 45 9.62 -3.11 5.68
CA LEU A 45 10.11 -2.41 6.87
C LEU A 45 9.53 -2.94 8.19
N LEU A 46 8.27 -3.39 8.17
CA LEU A 46 7.62 -3.98 9.33
C LEU A 46 7.88 -5.49 9.46
N ASN A 47 8.73 -6.07 8.61
CA ASN A 47 9.01 -7.50 8.52
C ASN A 47 7.75 -8.37 8.34
N ARG A 48 6.69 -7.79 7.76
CA ARG A 48 5.45 -8.47 7.38
C ARG A 48 4.78 -7.75 6.21
N GLY A 49 4.22 -8.51 5.28
CA GLY A 49 3.26 -7.98 4.31
C GLY A 49 1.89 -7.69 4.93
N ALA A 50 1.04 -6.98 4.20
CA ALA A 50 -0.35 -6.73 4.62
C ALA A 50 -1.18 -8.02 4.62
N ASP A 51 -2.25 -8.04 5.40
CA ASP A 51 -3.30 -9.06 5.32
C ASP A 51 -4.62 -8.42 4.83
N PRO A 52 -5.59 -9.19 4.31
CA PRO A 52 -6.88 -8.63 3.89
C PRO A 52 -7.57 -7.77 4.97
N SER A 53 -7.39 -8.13 6.25
CA SER A 53 -7.88 -7.35 7.39
C SER A 53 -7.29 -5.94 7.45
N ASP A 54 -6.00 -5.78 7.14
CA ASP A 54 -5.33 -4.47 7.14
C ASP A 54 -5.92 -3.57 6.04
N ILE A 55 -6.20 -4.16 4.87
CA ILE A 55 -6.84 -3.45 3.75
C ILE A 55 -8.23 -2.96 4.16
N THR A 56 -9.02 -3.82 4.80
CA THR A 56 -10.36 -3.43 5.27
C THR A 56 -10.33 -2.42 6.41
N ALA A 57 -9.32 -2.44 7.28
CA ALA A 57 -9.14 -1.44 8.32
C ALA A 57 -8.85 -0.06 7.73
N ALA A 58 -7.98 0.03 6.71
CA ALA A 58 -7.72 1.28 6.00
C ALA A 58 -8.96 1.79 5.24
N LEU A 59 -9.76 0.89 4.66
CA LEU A 59 -11.06 1.25 4.08
C LEU A 59 -12.00 1.83 5.14
N GLY A 60 -12.12 1.19 6.31
CA GLY A 60 -12.90 1.69 7.44
C GLY A 60 -12.52 3.12 7.84
N TYR A 61 -11.22 3.38 8.00
CA TYR A 61 -10.72 4.73 8.26
C TYR A 61 -11.16 5.73 7.18
N LEU A 62 -11.02 5.40 5.88
CA LEU A 62 -11.38 6.31 4.79
C LEU A 62 -12.90 6.57 4.70
N LEU A 63 -13.72 5.63 5.13
CA LEU A 63 -15.17 5.80 5.26
C LEU A 63 -15.51 6.78 6.39
N ASP A 64 -14.88 6.62 7.55
CA ASP A 64 -15.13 7.44 8.75
C ASP A 64 -14.54 8.85 8.65
N ALA A 65 -13.39 9.00 8.00
CA ALA A 65 -12.67 10.26 7.86
C ALA A 65 -13.31 11.20 6.81
N ARG A 66 -14.44 11.82 7.16
CA ARG A 66 -15.24 12.66 6.25
C ARG A 66 -14.51 13.87 5.67
N ALA A 67 -13.45 14.35 6.32
CA ALA A 67 -12.63 15.45 5.83
C ALA A 67 -11.49 15.02 4.90
N VAL A 68 -11.30 13.71 4.66
CA VAL A 68 -10.18 13.16 3.90
C VAL A 68 -10.60 12.82 2.47
N THR A 69 -9.93 13.44 1.48
CA THR A 69 -10.06 13.17 0.05
C THR A 69 -8.72 13.39 -0.67
N GLY A 70 -8.53 12.75 -1.82
CA GLY A 70 -7.33 12.85 -2.65
C GLY A 70 -6.09 12.14 -2.09
N GLN A 71 -6.24 11.31 -1.06
CA GLN A 71 -5.12 10.67 -0.36
C GLN A 71 -4.87 9.24 -0.84
N LEU A 72 -3.63 8.79 -0.65
CA LEU A 72 -3.19 7.40 -0.77
C LEU A 72 -2.71 6.92 0.61
N ILE A 73 -3.26 5.80 1.07
CA ILE A 73 -2.75 5.08 2.24
C ILE A 73 -2.03 3.82 1.73
N CYS A 74 -0.71 3.77 1.94
CA CYS A 74 0.07 2.56 1.67
C CYS A 74 -0.13 1.57 2.82
N VAL A 75 -0.78 0.44 2.52
CA VAL A 75 -1.00 -0.67 3.44
C VAL A 75 -0.12 -1.82 2.97
N ASP A 76 1.19 -1.68 3.19
CA ASP A 76 2.18 -2.47 2.48
C ASP A 76 3.37 -2.93 3.34
N GLY A 77 3.25 -2.84 4.66
CA GLY A 77 4.37 -3.15 5.56
C GLY A 77 5.55 -2.17 5.42
N GLY A 78 5.35 -1.02 4.77
CA GLY A 78 6.42 -0.09 4.43
C GLY A 78 7.25 -0.51 3.21
N GLN A 79 6.72 -1.40 2.36
CA GLN A 79 7.41 -1.81 1.13
C GLN A 79 7.79 -0.62 0.23
N HIS A 80 6.94 0.39 0.10
CA HIS A 80 7.21 1.60 -0.68
C HIS A 80 8.35 2.48 -0.13
N LEU A 81 8.85 2.18 1.06
CA LEU A 81 9.96 2.88 1.73
C LEU A 81 11.24 2.03 1.78
N ALA A 82 11.27 0.89 1.08
CA ALA A 82 12.48 0.08 0.98
C ALA A 82 13.64 0.91 0.42
N TRP A 83 14.76 0.91 1.14
CA TRP A 83 15.91 1.78 0.86
C TRP A 83 17.24 1.03 0.77
N GLN A 84 17.32 -0.22 1.25
CA GLN A 84 18.53 -1.04 1.22
C GLN A 84 18.75 -1.62 -0.18
N THR A 85 19.22 -0.77 -1.10
CA THR A 85 19.56 -1.14 -2.48
C THR A 85 20.99 -1.70 -2.55
N PRO A 86 21.36 -2.44 -3.62
CA PRO A 86 22.67 -3.08 -3.73
C PRO A 86 23.87 -2.13 -3.57
N ASP A 87 23.73 -0.87 -3.97
CA ASP A 87 24.75 0.17 -3.83
C ASP A 87 25.02 0.60 -2.38
N ILE A 88 24.04 0.44 -1.48
CA ILE A 88 24.16 0.80 -0.07
C ILE A 88 24.68 -0.37 0.77
N LEU A 89 24.39 -1.61 0.35
CA LEU A 89 24.82 -2.82 1.06
C LEU A 89 26.30 -3.15 0.84
N GLY A 90 26.93 -2.56 -0.19
CA GLY A 90 28.32 -2.87 -0.58
C GLY A 90 28.40 -4.13 -1.43
N VAL A 91 29.42 -4.19 -2.28
CA VAL A 91 29.83 -5.38 -3.03
C VAL A 91 30.78 -6.20 -2.14
N ASP A 92 30.23 -7.02 -1.27
CA ASP A 92 30.98 -8.15 -0.70
C ASP A 92 30.81 -9.39 -1.61
#